data_AF-A0A7K7ZGZ3-F1
#
_entry.id   AF-A0A7K7ZGZ3-F1
#
_cell.length_a   1.000
_cell.length_b   1.000
_cell.length_c   1.000
_cell.angle_alpha   90.00
_cell.angle_beta   90.00
_cell.angle_gamma   90.00
#
_symmetry.space_group_name_H-M   'P 1'
#
loop_
_entity.id
_entity.type
_entity.pdbx_description
1 polymer ?
#
loop_
_entity_poly.entity_id
_entity_poly.type
_entity_poly.pdbx_seq_one_letter_code
_entity_poly.pdbx_strand_id
1 'polypeptide(L)'
;QTPLVIFKREKEVARRLEFSGLYITEQPPDDDVKGQWDRLVLNAQSFPSNYWDKFIKRKVMEKYGDIYGRERIAELLGMDLASLEIGAQGERRPPPDNSLLTWLTSIDIRYQIWKFGVIFTDNSFLYLTWY
;
A
#
# COMPACT_ATOMS: atom_id res chain seq x y z
N GLN A 1 20.71 -1.85 -3.08
CA GLN A 1 19.95 -1.53 -4.31
C GLN A 1 18.44 -1.75 -4.13
N THR A 2 18.04 -2.93 -3.64
CA THR A 2 16.64 -3.34 -3.38
C THR A 2 15.79 -2.34 -2.58
N PRO A 3 16.28 -1.72 -1.48
CA PRO A 3 15.46 -0.76 -0.71
C PRO A 3 15.07 0.49 -1.52
N LEU A 4 15.94 0.93 -2.44
CA LEU A 4 15.70 2.12 -3.27
C LEU A 4 14.67 1.85 -4.37
N VAL A 5 14.65 0.64 -4.93
CA VAL A 5 13.67 0.24 -5.95
C VAL A 5 12.25 0.22 -5.35
N ILE A 6 12.10 -0.40 -4.18
CA ILE A 6 10.83 -0.39 -3.44
C ILE A 6 10.41 1.04 -3.09
N PHE A 7 11.32 1.87 -2.60
CA PHE A 7 11.04 3.28 -2.32
C PHE A 7 10.55 4.05 -3.55
N LYS A 8 11.22 3.91 -4.69
CA LYS A 8 10.83 4.55 -5.95
C LYS A 8 9.43 4.12 -6.39
N ARG A 9 9.13 2.83 -6.27
CA ARG A 9 7.82 2.27 -6.63
C ARG A 9 6.72 2.74 -5.70
N GLU A 10 6.90 2.66 -4.38
CA GLU A 10 5.92 3.18 -3.43
C GLU A 10 5.66 4.68 -3.61
N LYS A 11 6.71 5.47 -3.86
CA LYS A 11 6.59 6.90 -4.17
C LYS A 11 5.74 7.15 -5.41
N GLU A 12 5.93 6.34 -6.46
CA GLU A 12 5.16 6.44 -7.69
C GLU A 12 3.68 6.11 -7.46
N VAL A 13 3.39 4.99 -6.79
CA VAL A 13 2.02 4.56 -6.45
C VAL A 13 1.31 5.62 -5.61
N ALA A 14 1.98 6.13 -4.57
CA ALA A 14 1.44 7.18 -3.70
C ALA A 14 1.08 8.45 -4.49
N ARG A 15 1.96 8.90 -5.38
CA ARG A 15 1.70 10.09 -6.21
C ARG A 15 0.58 9.88 -7.22
N ARG A 16 0.54 8.72 -7.89
CA ARG A 16 -0.55 8.40 -8.85
C ARG A 16 -1.91 8.37 -8.14
N LEU A 17 -1.95 7.82 -6.94
CA LEU A 17 -3.16 7.79 -6.12
C LEU A 17 -3.60 9.19 -5.67
N GLU A 18 -2.68 10.01 -5.15
CA GLU A 18 -2.97 11.36 -4.65
C GLU A 18 -3.35 12.34 -5.78
N PHE A 19 -2.58 12.37 -6.86
CA PHE A 19 -2.71 13.39 -7.90
C PHE A 19 -3.60 12.96 -9.06
N SER A 20 -3.45 11.73 -9.55
CA SER A 20 -4.15 11.27 -10.75
C SER A 20 -5.52 10.64 -10.46
N GLY A 21 -5.79 10.24 -9.22
CA GLY A 21 -7.01 9.45 -8.93
C GLY A 21 -7.02 8.10 -9.64
N LEU A 22 -5.86 7.66 -10.16
CA LEU A 22 -5.67 6.35 -10.75
C LEU A 22 -6.10 5.31 -9.69
N TYR A 23 -6.86 4.29 -10.09
CA TYR A 23 -7.55 3.31 -9.24
C TYR A 23 -8.86 3.76 -8.58
N ILE A 24 -9.17 5.06 -8.54
CA ILE A 24 -10.41 5.62 -7.97
C ILE A 24 -11.41 5.95 -9.08
N THR A 25 -10.94 6.71 -10.08
CA THR A 25 -11.73 7.20 -11.22
C THR A 25 -11.45 6.44 -12.50
N GLU A 26 -10.21 5.98 -12.68
CA GLU A 26 -9.74 5.28 -13.86
C GLU A 26 -9.21 3.90 -13.46
N GLN A 27 -9.67 2.87 -14.16
CA GLN A 27 -9.05 1.55 -14.06
C GLN A 27 -7.78 1.55 -14.91
N PRO A 28 -6.67 0.96 -14.41
CA PRO A 28 -5.49 0.76 -15.25
C PRO A 28 -5.91 -0.05 -16.49
N PRO A 29 -5.37 0.27 -17.68
CA PRO A 29 -5.59 -0.53 -18.87
C PRO A 29 -5.20 -1.99 -18.61
N ASP A 30 -5.89 -2.94 -19.24
CA ASP A 30 -5.61 -4.36 -19.04
C ASP A 30 -4.18 -4.76 -19.44
N ASP A 31 -3.57 -3.99 -20.35
CA ASP A 31 -2.18 -4.17 -20.78
C ASP A 31 -1.15 -3.63 -19.76
N ASP A 32 -1.57 -2.83 -18.76
CA ASP A 32 -0.68 -2.30 -17.71
C ASP A 32 -0.60 -3.26 -16.52
N VAL A 33 0.10 -4.38 -16.72
CA VAL A 33 0.37 -5.41 -15.69
C VAL A 33 0.98 -4.80 -14.42
N LYS A 34 1.81 -3.77 -14.57
CA LYS A 34 2.44 -3.05 -13.45
C LYS A 34 1.39 -2.31 -12.62
N GLY A 35 0.47 -1.60 -13.27
CA GLY A 35 -0.64 -0.93 -12.59
C GLY A 35 -1.60 -1.91 -11.92
N GLN A 36 -1.92 -3.02 -12.59
CA GLN A 36 -2.75 -4.07 -11.98
C GLN A 36 -2.08 -4.68 -10.73
N TRP A 37 -0.76 -4.91 -10.76
CA TRP A 37 -0.02 -5.41 -9.60
C TRP A 37 -0.04 -4.41 -8.43
N ASP A 38 0.07 -3.11 -8.69
CA ASP A 38 0.00 -2.09 -7.64
C ASP A 38 -1.34 -2.08 -6.91
N ARG A 39 -2.44 -2.54 -7.53
CA ARG A 39 -3.73 -2.66 -6.86
C ARG A 39 -3.68 -3.54 -5.61
N LEU A 40 -2.79 -4.54 -5.60
CA LEU A 40 -2.57 -5.41 -4.44
C LEU A 40 -2.04 -4.64 -3.23
N VAL A 41 -1.17 -3.64 -3.45
CA VAL A 41 -0.52 -2.88 -2.37
C VAL A 41 -1.43 -1.79 -1.80
N LEU A 42 -2.42 -1.32 -2.57
CA LEU A 42 -3.34 -0.26 -2.13
C LEU A 42 -4.17 -0.69 -0.90
N ASN A 43 -4.64 -1.94 -0.91
CA ASN A 43 -5.42 -2.53 0.19
C ASN A 43 -4.52 -3.11 1.30
N ALA A 44 -3.19 -3.08 1.13
CA ALA A 44 -2.27 -3.54 2.16
C ALA A 44 -2.21 -2.53 3.31
N GLN A 45 -2.39 -2.97 4.55
CA GLN A 45 -2.36 -2.11 5.73
C GLN A 45 -0.98 -1.47 5.96
N SER A 46 0.08 -2.17 5.55
CA SER A 46 1.46 -1.71 5.67
C SER A 46 1.82 -0.62 4.67
N PHE A 47 1.00 -0.39 3.63
CA PHE A 47 1.26 0.66 2.66
C PHE A 47 0.90 2.05 3.22
N PRO A 48 1.80 3.06 3.11
CA PRO A 48 3.17 2.97 2.60
C PRO A 48 4.20 2.70 3.72
N SER A 49 5.06 1.67 3.58
CA SER A 49 6.02 1.29 4.65
C SER A 49 7.44 1.85 4.43
N ASN A 50 7.87 2.03 3.18
CA ASN A 50 9.21 2.54 2.83
C ASN A 50 9.18 4.02 2.39
N TYR A 51 8.05 4.53 1.91
CA TYR A 51 7.89 5.94 1.55
C TYR A 51 7.82 6.84 2.78
N TRP A 52 8.29 8.09 2.65
CA TRP A 52 8.39 9.03 3.77
C TRP A 52 7.02 9.56 4.22
N ASP A 53 6.08 9.77 3.28
CA ASP A 53 4.74 10.26 3.61
C ASP A 53 3.82 9.07 3.99
N LYS A 54 3.60 8.88 5.30
CA LYS A 54 2.73 7.84 5.86
C LYS A 54 1.25 8.18 5.81
N PHE A 55 0.91 9.42 5.48
CA PHE A 55 -0.46 9.92 5.59
C PHE A 55 -1.18 10.01 4.24
N ILE A 56 -0.60 9.39 3.20
CA ILE A 56 -1.17 9.38 1.85
C ILE A 56 -2.60 8.83 1.82
N LYS A 57 -2.90 7.76 2.56
CA LYS A 57 -4.24 7.16 2.58
C LYS A 57 -5.28 8.11 3.17
N ARG A 58 -4.90 8.88 4.20
CA ARG A 58 -5.79 9.90 4.80
C ARG A 58 -6.02 11.07 3.85
N LYS A 59 -4.98 11.55 3.16
CA LYS A 59 -5.11 12.61 2.16
C LYS A 59 -6.01 12.19 0.99
N VAL A 60 -5.88 10.94 0.53
CA VAL A 60 -6.71 10.39 -0.56
C VAL A 60 -8.16 10.26 -0.11
N MET A 61 -8.39 9.83 1.13
CA MET A 61 -9.73 9.78 1.73
C MET A 61 -10.36 11.16 1.83
N GLU A 62 -9.61 12.17 2.28
CA GLU A 62 -10.08 13.55 2.39
C GLU A 62 -10.40 14.16 1.03
N LYS A 63 -9.59 13.85 0.00
CA LYS A 63 -9.78 14.40 -1.36
C LYS A 63 -10.91 13.73 -2.15
N TYR A 64 -11.01 12.41 -2.08
CA TYR A 64 -11.92 11.63 -2.93
C TYR A 64 -13.10 11.00 -2.19
N GLY A 65 -13.05 10.92 -0.86
CA GLY A 65 -14.09 10.28 -0.04
C GLY A 65 -15.44 10.98 -0.14
N ASP A 66 -15.47 12.31 -0.20
CA ASP A 66 -16.72 13.07 -0.29
C ASP A 66 -17.38 12.98 -1.67
N ILE A 67 -16.57 12.81 -2.74
CA ILE A 67 -17.05 12.77 -4.12
C ILE A 67 -17.49 11.35 -4.52
N TYR A 68 -16.73 10.33 -4.12
CA TYR A 68 -16.91 8.95 -4.59
C TYR A 68 -17.47 7.99 -3.52
N GLY A 69 -17.73 8.49 -2.32
CA GLY A 69 -18.22 7.70 -1.19
C GLY A 69 -17.07 7.22 -0.30
N ARG A 70 -17.12 7.64 0.96
CA ARG A 70 -16.12 7.34 2.00
C ARG A 70 -15.92 5.84 2.18
N GLU A 71 -16.99 5.05 2.21
CA GLU A 71 -16.93 3.59 2.33
C GLU A 71 -16.16 2.93 1.18
N ARG A 72 -16.46 3.32 -0.06
CA ARG A 72 -15.80 2.77 -1.26
C ARG A 72 -14.30 3.08 -1.26
N ILE A 73 -13.92 4.31 -0.89
CA ILE A 73 -12.50 4.71 -0.83
C ILE A 73 -11.79 4.00 0.32
N ALA A 74 -12.43 3.83 1.47
CA ALA A 74 -11.88 3.10 2.60
C ALA A 74 -11.61 1.63 2.25
N GLU A 75 -12.58 0.96 1.61
CA GLU A 75 -12.44 -0.43 1.14
C GLU A 75 -11.30 -0.58 0.12
N LEU A 76 -11.21 0.33 -0.86
CA LEU A 76 -10.13 0.35 -1.86
C LEU A 76 -8.75 0.46 -1.21
N LEU A 77 -8.63 1.30 -0.19
CA LEU A 77 -7.38 1.56 0.52
C LEU A 77 -7.11 0.57 1.67
N GLY A 78 -8.00 -0.40 1.89
CA GLY A 78 -7.91 -1.34 3.00
C GLY A 78 -7.92 -0.64 4.38
N MET A 79 -8.56 0.52 4.46
CA MET A 79 -8.80 1.23 5.70
C MET A 79 -10.13 0.75 6.28
N ASP A 80 -10.11 0.33 7.53
CA ASP A 80 -11.35 0.12 8.27
C ASP A 80 -11.88 1.48 8.73
N LEU A 81 -13.12 1.83 8.39
CA LEU A 81 -13.74 3.09 8.83
C LEU A 81 -13.79 3.19 10.36
N ALA A 82 -13.96 2.07 11.05
CA ALA A 82 -13.87 2.03 12.51
C ALA A 82 -12.45 2.36 13.00
N SER A 83 -11.41 1.96 12.26
CA SER A 83 -10.03 2.33 12.57
C SER A 83 -9.68 3.80 12.27
N LEU A 84 -10.40 4.47 11.37
CA LEU A 84 -10.28 5.91 11.13
C LEU A 84 -10.90 6.72 12.27
N GLU A 85 -12.02 6.24 12.82
CA GLU A 85 -12.71 6.85 13.96
C GLU A 85 -11.94 6.60 15.27
N ILE A 86 -11.41 5.38 15.45
CA ILE A 86 -10.52 5.04 16.57
C ILE A 86 -9.17 5.74 16.42
N GLY A 87 -8.61 5.91 15.22
CA GLY A 87 -7.33 6.60 15.01
C GLY A 87 -7.34 8.11 15.32
N ALA A 88 -8.52 8.73 15.42
CA ALA A 88 -8.69 10.09 15.93
C ALA A 88 -8.60 10.15 17.46
N GLN A 89 -8.88 9.05 18.16
CA GLN A 89 -8.57 8.87 19.57
C GLN A 89 -7.21 8.17 19.68
N GLY A 90 -6.19 8.83 20.22
CA GLY A 90 -4.84 8.26 20.36
C GLY A 90 -4.74 7.06 21.32
N GLU A 91 -5.40 5.94 21.03
CA GLU A 91 -5.24 4.70 21.77
C GLU A 91 -4.10 3.88 21.17
N ARG A 92 -3.00 3.88 21.92
CA ARG A 92 -1.89 2.95 21.76
C ARG A 92 -2.46 1.53 21.83
N ARG A 93 -2.46 0.83 20.69
CA ARG A 93 -2.70 -0.63 20.66
C ARG A 93 -1.82 -1.27 21.75
N PRO A 94 -2.37 -2.17 22.59
CA PRO A 94 -1.57 -2.87 23.60
C PRO A 94 -0.38 -3.55 22.91
N PRO A 95 0.81 -3.57 23.55
CA PRO A 95 1.97 -4.23 22.96
C PRO A 95 1.57 -5.68 22.65
N PRO A 96 1.71 -6.16 21.40
CA PRO A 96 1.37 -7.53 21.08
C PRO A 96 2.29 -8.45 21.89
N ASP A 97 1.72 -9.44 22.56
CA ASP A 97 2.49 -10.47 23.27
C ASP A 97 3.56 -11.04 22.32
N ASN A 98 4.80 -11.18 22.82
CA ASN A 98 6.02 -11.61 22.11
C ASN A 98 5.96 -13.03 21.49
N SER A 99 4.78 -13.59 21.29
CA SER A 99 4.60 -14.87 20.65
C SER A 99 4.88 -14.75 19.15
N LEU A 100 5.89 -15.46 18.68
CA LEU A 100 6.33 -15.49 17.28
C LEU A 100 5.18 -15.84 16.31
N LEU A 101 4.18 -16.58 16.78
CA LEU A 101 2.97 -16.92 16.02
C LEU A 101 2.08 -15.70 15.78
N THR A 102 1.90 -14.84 16.80
CA THR A 102 1.14 -13.58 16.68
C THR A 102 1.89 -12.57 15.81
N TRP A 103 3.22 -12.59 15.82
CA TRP A 103 4.03 -11.81 14.88
C TRP A 103 3.88 -12.31 13.44
N LEU A 104 3.90 -13.64 13.21
CA LEU A 104 3.73 -14.22 11.88
C LEU A 104 2.34 -13.91 11.28
N THR A 105 1.29 -13.96 12.08
CA THR A 105 -0.07 -13.61 11.64
C THR A 105 -0.27 -12.10 11.45
N SER A 106 0.60 -11.27 12.03
CA SER A 106 0.64 -9.81 11.83
C SER A 106 1.39 -9.39 10.56
N ILE A 107 1.99 -10.34 9.83
CA ILE A 107 2.67 -10.04 8.56
C ILE A 107 1.62 -9.73 7.50
N ASP A 108 1.76 -8.55 6.88
CA ASP A 108 0.95 -8.16 5.74
C ASP A 108 1.39 -8.93 4.48
N ILE A 109 0.81 -10.13 4.30
CA ILE A 109 1.13 -11.04 3.18
C ILE A 109 0.91 -10.34 1.83
N ARG A 110 -0.12 -9.49 1.71
CA ARG A 110 -0.40 -8.71 0.48
C ARG A 110 0.76 -7.78 0.17
N TYR A 111 1.26 -7.07 1.18
CA TYR A 111 2.44 -6.22 1.03
C TYR A 111 3.69 -7.03 0.66
N GLN A 112 3.92 -8.18 1.29
CA GLN A 112 5.09 -9.02 0.99
C GLN A 112 5.04 -9.57 -0.43
N ILE A 113 3.90 -10.12 -0.88
CA ILE A 113 3.72 -10.61 -2.25
C ILE A 113 4.02 -9.48 -3.24
N TRP A 114 3.44 -8.30 -3.02
CA TRP A 114 3.70 -7.15 -3.89
C TRP A 114 5.19 -6.80 -3.94
N LYS A 115 5.83 -6.72 -2.77
CA LYS A 115 7.25 -6.40 -2.62
C LYS A 115 8.13 -7.40 -3.36
N PHE A 116 7.86 -8.70 -3.24
CA PHE A 116 8.57 -9.73 -3.99
C PHE A 116 8.39 -9.54 -5.50
N GLY A 117 7.16 -9.31 -5.98
CA GLY A 117 6.90 -9.04 -7.40
C GLY A 117 7.73 -7.86 -7.93
N VAL A 118 7.79 -6.74 -7.19
CA VAL A 118 8.60 -5.58 -7.59
C VAL A 118 10.09 -5.94 -7.68
N ILE A 119 10.61 -6.73 -6.73
CA ILE A 119 12.02 -7.17 -6.73
C ILE A 119 12.31 -8.11 -7.91
N PHE A 120 11.44 -9.08 -8.18
CA PHE A 120 11.62 -10.02 -9.29
C PHE A 120 11.53 -9.32 -10.66
N THR A 121 10.79 -8.22 -10.77
CA THR A 121 10.75 -7.42 -12.01
C THR A 121 11.92 -6.46 -12.18
N ASP A 122 12.82 -6.34 -11.19
CA ASP A 122 14.00 -5.48 -11.30
C ASP A 122 15.11 -6.16 -12.10
N ASN A 123 15.47 -5.55 -13.23
CA ASN A 123 16.52 -6.07 -14.13
C ASN A 123 17.87 -6.26 -13.42
N SER A 124 18.19 -5.42 -12.41
CA SER A 124 19.45 -5.56 -11.67
C SER A 124 19.42 -6.78 -10.75
N PHE A 125 18.28 -7.04 -10.11
CA PHE A 125 18.09 -8.24 -9.30
C PHE A 125 18.17 -9.51 -10.16
N LEU A 126 17.46 -9.55 -11.30
CA LEU A 126 17.49 -10.69 -12.22
C LEU A 126 18.90 -10.99 -12.73
N TYR A 127 19.65 -9.94 -13.09
CA TYR A 127 21.04 -10.06 -13.52
C TYR A 127 21.94 -10.66 -12.44
N LEU A 128 21.79 -10.23 -11.19
CA LEU A 128 22.55 -10.76 -10.05
C LEU A 128 22.15 -12.17 -9.62
N THR A 129 20.90 -12.61 -9.88
CA THR A 129 20.48 -13.99 -9.58
C THR A 129 20.90 -15.00 -10.64
N TRP A 130 21.11 -14.55 -11.87
CA TRP A 130 21.52 -15.42 -12.99
C TRP A 130 23.04 -15.58 -13.10
N TYR A 131 23.81 -14.68 -12.49
CA TYR A 131 25.27 -14.65 -12.52
C TYR A 131 25.84 -15.05 -11.15
#